data_AF-A0A1F8QNM9-F1
#
_entry.id   AF-A0A1F8QNM9-F1
#
_cell.length_a   1.000
_cell.length_b   1.000
_cell.length_c   1.000
_cell.angle_alpha   90.00
_cell.angle_beta   90.00
_cell.angle_gamma   90.00
#
_symmetry.space_group_name_H-M   'P 1'
#
loop_
_entity.id
_entity.type
_entity.pdbx_description
1 polymer ?
#
loop_
_entity_poly.entity_id
_entity_poly.type
_entity_poly.pdbx_seq_one_letter_code
_entity_poly.pdbx_strand_id
1 'polypeptide(L)'
;MAVARFTSFVDTTEQTVLATACMVTSVLIKANKNQSAEAWLSLYNNATPTPGTTEPDVVLPIDTLAKSGKGMFKFIFPGGIAFDTACTVFVSQTSPIDATAAATTVAPEEILVFYQPGRTA
;
A
#
# COMPACT_ATOMS: atom_id res chain seq x y z
N MET A 1 0.89 15.25 14.31
CA MET A 1 0.67 13.93 14.93
C MET A 1 0.45 12.94 13.80
N ALA A 2 1.17 11.82 13.75
CA ALA A 2 0.97 10.84 12.68
C ALA A 2 -0.38 10.13 12.89
N VAL A 3 -1.22 10.13 11.86
CA VAL A 3 -2.51 9.46 11.82
C VAL A 3 -2.30 8.10 11.16
N ALA A 4 -2.86 7.04 11.76
CA ALA A 4 -2.88 5.71 11.17
C ALA A 4 -4.27 5.44 10.62
N ARG A 5 -4.37 4.97 9.37
CA ARG A 5 -5.63 4.48 8.83
C ARG A 5 -5.54 2.98 8.57
N PHE A 6 -6.55 2.27 9.07
CA PHE A 6 -6.76 0.86 8.83
C PHE A 6 -7.50 0.69 7.51
N THR A 7 -6.99 -0.18 6.66
CA THR A 7 -7.70 -0.63 5.46
C THR A 7 -7.60 -2.14 5.44
N SER A 8 -8.69 -2.84 5.76
CA SER A 8 -8.81 -4.26 5.46
C SER A 8 -9.09 -4.38 3.96
N PHE A 9 -8.12 -4.86 3.19
CA PHE A 9 -8.34 -5.15 1.79
C PHE A 9 -9.10 -6.46 1.70
N VAL A 10 -10.37 -6.38 1.30
CA VAL A 10 -11.18 -7.59 1.06
C VAL A 10 -11.15 -7.97 -0.42
N ASP A 11 -10.91 -7.01 -1.32
CA ASP A 11 -10.75 -7.30 -2.74
C ASP A 11 -10.20 -6.10 -3.54
N THR A 12 -10.02 -6.30 -4.85
CA THR A 12 -9.53 -5.45 -5.98
C THR A 12 -9.94 -3.97 -6.06
N THR A 13 -10.46 -3.38 -4.98
CA THR A 13 -10.82 -1.97 -4.89
C THR A 13 -9.76 -1.20 -4.13
N GLU A 14 -9.29 -0.12 -4.74
CA GLU A 14 -8.40 0.83 -4.10
C GLU A 14 -9.01 1.40 -2.81
N GLN A 15 -8.17 1.67 -1.83
CA GLN A 15 -8.58 2.24 -0.56
C GLN A 15 -7.93 3.61 -0.40
N THR A 16 -8.74 4.67 -0.41
CA THR A 16 -8.25 6.03 -0.18
C THR A 16 -7.86 6.18 1.30
N VAL A 17 -6.57 6.37 1.57
CA VAL A 17 -6.03 6.63 2.92
C VAL A 17 -6.37 8.05 3.34
N LEU A 18 -6.15 9.01 2.46
CA LEU A 18 -6.49 10.41 2.65
C LEU A 18 -6.74 11.05 1.29
N ALA A 19 -7.86 11.75 1.11
CA ALA A 19 -8.21 12.43 -0.14
C ALA A 19 -7.61 13.85 -0.24
N THR A 20 -6.57 14.14 0.55
CA THR A 20 -5.89 15.43 0.59
C THR A 20 -4.39 15.20 0.72
N ALA A 21 -3.61 16.26 0.53
CA ALA A 21 -2.17 16.23 0.71
C ALA A 21 -1.74 15.62 2.07
N CYS A 22 -0.73 14.76 2.04
CA CYS A 22 -0.14 14.17 3.22
C CYS A 22 1.30 13.72 3.03
N MET A 23 1.97 13.46 4.14
CA MET A 23 3.31 12.90 4.16
C MET A 23 3.27 11.51 4.80
N VAL A 24 3.53 10.46 4.03
CA VAL A 24 3.59 9.08 4.54
C VAL A 24 4.94 8.83 5.18
N THR A 25 4.96 8.43 6.45
CA THR A 25 6.20 8.22 7.21
C THR A 25 6.57 6.75 7.33
N SER A 26 5.57 5.87 7.39
CA SER A 26 5.79 4.43 7.44
C SER A 26 4.54 3.66 7.06
N VAL A 27 4.73 2.43 6.60
CA VAL A 27 3.65 1.50 6.32
C VAL A 27 3.92 0.20 7.07
N LEU A 28 2.91 -0.31 7.77
CA LEU A 28 2.94 -1.61 8.42
C LEU A 28 1.95 -2.53 7.70
N ILE A 29 2.41 -3.72 7.36
CA ILE A 29 1.64 -4.70 6.60
C ILE A 29 1.67 -6.01 7.37
N LYS A 30 0.49 -6.57 7.64
CA LYS A 30 0.35 -7.91 8.16
C LYS A 30 0.01 -8.86 7.01
N ALA A 31 0.94 -9.75 6.73
CA ALA A 31 0.80 -10.73 5.67
C ALA A 31 -0.37 -11.68 5.97
N ASN A 32 -1.09 -12.11 4.94
CA ASN A 32 -2.12 -13.12 5.13
C ASN A 32 -1.46 -14.49 5.30
N LYS A 33 -1.86 -15.22 6.35
CA LYS A 33 -1.28 -16.55 6.63
C LYS A 33 -1.51 -17.57 5.53
N ASN A 34 -2.55 -17.37 4.74
CA ASN A 34 -2.93 -18.24 3.63
C ASN A 34 -2.38 -17.73 2.28
N GLN A 35 -1.57 -16.68 2.27
CA GLN A 35 -0.96 -16.15 1.05
C GLN A 35 0.07 -17.12 0.48
N SER A 36 -0.23 -17.67 -0.70
CA SER A 36 0.61 -18.64 -1.41
C SER A 36 1.54 -18.02 -2.48
N ALA A 37 1.32 -16.74 -2.83
CA ALA A 37 2.08 -16.00 -3.83
C ALA A 37 2.46 -14.61 -3.31
N GLU A 38 3.55 -14.02 -3.83
CA GLU A 38 3.97 -12.67 -3.48
C GLU A 38 2.89 -11.64 -3.85
N ALA A 39 2.81 -10.56 -3.07
CA ALA A 39 1.93 -9.45 -3.35
C ALA A 39 2.71 -8.13 -3.31
N TRP A 40 2.11 -7.07 -3.81
CA TRP A 40 2.69 -5.73 -3.87
C TRP A 40 1.66 -4.73 -3.38
N LEU A 41 2.07 -3.84 -2.48
CA LEU A 41 1.31 -2.68 -2.07
C LEU A 41 1.78 -1.47 -2.88
N SER A 42 0.87 -0.92 -3.67
CA SER A 42 1.06 0.31 -4.42
C SER A 42 0.45 1.49 -3.65
N LEU A 43 1.19 2.60 -3.56
CA LEU A 43 0.70 3.88 -3.06
C LEU A 43 0.66 4.87 -4.23
N TYR A 44 -0.39 5.67 -4.27
CA TYR A 44 -0.65 6.65 -5.32
C TYR A 44 -0.85 8.05 -4.74
N ASN A 45 -0.23 9.03 -5.37
CA ASN A 45 -0.47 10.46 -5.23
C ASN A 45 -1.67 10.88 -6.07
N ASN A 46 -2.80 10.19 -5.86
CA ASN A 46 -4.04 10.39 -6.59
C ASN A 46 -5.21 9.92 -5.71
N ALA A 47 -6.31 10.67 -5.70
CA ALA A 47 -7.51 10.35 -4.92
C ALA A 47 -8.34 9.23 -5.55
N THR A 48 -8.26 9.09 -6.88
CA THR A 48 -8.95 8.07 -7.67
C THR A 48 -7.99 7.53 -8.74
N PRO A 49 -6.95 6.78 -8.34
CA PRO A 49 -6.15 6.04 -9.28
C PRO A 49 -7.02 5.00 -10.03
N THR A 50 -6.47 4.45 -11.11
CA THR A 50 -7.05 3.30 -11.78
C THR A 50 -5.95 2.23 -11.81
N PRO A 51 -6.08 1.11 -11.06
CA PRO A 51 -5.00 0.13 -10.97
C PRO A 51 -4.71 -0.48 -12.34
N GLY A 52 -3.44 -0.57 -12.70
CA GLY A 52 -3.01 -1.11 -13.99
C GLY A 52 -3.00 -0.10 -15.14
N THR A 53 -3.48 1.13 -14.94
CA THR A 53 -3.29 2.22 -15.90
C THR A 53 -2.60 3.44 -15.29
N THR A 54 -2.89 3.77 -14.03
CA THR A 54 -2.18 4.80 -13.28
C THR A 54 -0.89 4.21 -12.73
N GLU A 55 0.24 4.85 -12.99
CA GLU A 55 1.53 4.46 -12.44
C GLU A 55 1.57 4.76 -10.93
N PRO A 56 2.00 3.81 -10.08
CA PRO A 56 2.13 4.04 -8.65
C PRO A 56 3.39 4.84 -8.31
N ASP A 57 3.29 5.77 -7.37
CA ASP A 57 4.44 6.55 -6.89
C ASP A 57 5.36 5.72 -5.99
N VAL A 58 4.81 4.77 -5.24
CA VAL A 58 5.58 3.87 -4.35
C VAL A 58 5.03 2.46 -4.46
N VAL A 59 5.94 1.49 -4.57
CA VAL A 59 5.60 0.07 -4.60
C VAL A 59 6.38 -0.64 -3.51
N LEU A 60 5.68 -1.39 -2.66
CA LEU A 60 6.25 -2.14 -1.55
C LEU A 60 5.97 -3.64 -1.72
N PRO A 61 7.00 -4.50 -1.78
CA PRO A 61 6.79 -5.94 -1.88
C PRO A 61 6.27 -6.50 -0.56
N ILE A 62 5.38 -7.49 -0.66
CA ILE A 62 4.82 -8.28 0.44
C ILE A 62 5.18 -9.74 0.16
N ASP A 63 6.25 -10.19 0.81
CA ASP A 63 6.68 -11.58 0.72
C ASP A 63 5.67 -12.53 1.39
N THR A 64 5.62 -13.77 0.92
CA THR A 64 4.85 -14.83 1.57
C THR A 64 5.44 -15.18 2.94
N LEU A 65 4.61 -15.70 3.84
CA LEU A 65 5.10 -16.22 5.12
C LEU A 65 6.15 -17.32 4.96
N ALA A 66 6.02 -18.16 3.95
CA ALA A 66 6.97 -19.22 3.66
C ALA A 66 8.37 -18.66 3.36
N LYS A 67 8.46 -17.46 2.77
CA LYS A 67 9.72 -16.82 2.40
C LYS A 67 10.27 -15.92 3.51
N SER A 68 9.42 -15.12 4.16
CA SER A 68 9.86 -14.17 5.19
C SER A 68 10.01 -14.79 6.58
N GLY A 69 9.26 -15.87 6.88
CA GLY A 69 9.14 -16.43 8.23
C GLY A 69 8.45 -15.50 9.24
N LYS A 70 8.06 -14.28 8.82
CA LYS A 70 7.43 -13.24 9.64
C LYS A 70 6.12 -12.81 9.02
N GLY A 71 5.07 -12.71 9.83
CA GLY A 71 3.74 -12.25 9.40
C GLY A 71 3.54 -10.74 9.41
N MET A 72 4.57 -9.97 9.71
CA MET A 72 4.49 -8.51 9.75
C MET A 72 5.72 -7.89 9.08
N PHE A 73 5.45 -6.93 8.20
CA PHE A 73 6.43 -6.12 7.50
C PHE A 73 6.25 -4.66 7.88
N LYS A 74 7.36 -3.95 8.12
CA LYS A 74 7.36 -2.53 8.40
C LYS A 74 8.31 -1.82 7.46
N PHE A 75 7.76 -0.94 6.63
CA PHE A 75 8.50 -0.06 5.75
C PHE A 75 8.56 1.32 6.40
N ILE A 76 9.77 1.84 6.57
CA ILE A 76 10.01 3.16 7.17
C ILE A 76 10.60 4.03 6.09
N PHE A 77 10.05 5.23 5.92
CA PHE A 77 10.55 6.23 4.98
C PHE A 77 11.24 7.34 5.78
N PRO A 78 12.59 7.34 5.87
CA PRO A 78 13.32 8.38 6.57
C PRO A 78 13.04 9.73 5.90
N GLY A 79 12.52 10.69 6.66
CA GLY A 79 12.12 11.97 6.09
C GLY A 79 10.80 11.95 5.31
N GLY A 80 10.06 10.83 5.31
CA GLY A 80 8.73 10.67 4.72
C GLY A 80 8.65 10.80 3.20
N ILE A 81 7.50 10.42 2.64
CA ILE A 81 7.16 10.59 1.23
C ILE A 81 5.99 11.56 1.15
N ALA A 82 6.19 12.68 0.46
CA ALA A 82 5.15 13.69 0.27
C ALA A 82 4.21 13.27 -0.86
N PHE A 83 2.92 13.28 -0.56
CA PHE A 83 1.82 13.10 -1.49
C PHE A 83 1.04 14.41 -1.54
N ASP A 84 1.11 15.13 -2.66
CA ASP A 84 0.59 16.49 -2.79
C ASP A 84 -0.93 16.57 -2.97
N THR A 85 -1.56 15.52 -3.50
CA THR A 85 -2.99 15.55 -3.84
C THR A 85 -3.81 14.65 -2.93
N ALA A 86 -3.38 13.40 -2.76
CA ALA A 86 -4.05 12.39 -1.95
C ALA A 86 -3.10 11.20 -1.73
N CYS A 87 -3.44 10.33 -0.79
CA CYS A 87 -2.81 9.02 -0.65
C CYS A 87 -3.88 7.95 -0.80
N THR A 88 -3.75 7.15 -1.86
CA THR A 88 -4.59 5.98 -2.10
C THR A 88 -3.71 4.75 -2.18
N VAL A 89 -4.20 3.62 -1.66
CA VAL A 89 -3.46 2.35 -1.63
C VAL A 89 -4.19 1.26 -2.37
N PHE A 90 -3.41 0.39 -3.02
CA PHE A 90 -3.91 -0.77 -3.74
C PHE A 90 -2.99 -1.97 -3.51
N VAL A 91 -3.55 -3.18 -3.44
CA VAL A 91 -2.76 -4.41 -3.32
C VAL A 91 -3.01 -5.33 -4.51
N SER A 92 -1.93 -5.71 -5.19
CA SER A 92 -1.94 -6.64 -6.32
C SER A 92 -1.08 -7.88 -6.05
N GLN A 93 -1.41 -8.99 -6.72
CA GLN A 93 -0.58 -10.21 -6.78
C GLN A 93 0.29 -10.27 -8.03
N THR A 94 0.37 -9.16 -8.76
CA THR A 94 1.29 -8.98 -9.87
C THR A 94 2.07 -7.71 -9.64
N SER A 95 3.38 -7.78 -9.90
CA SER A 95 4.27 -6.63 -9.87
C SER A 95 3.70 -5.51 -10.74
N PRO A 96 3.35 -4.34 -10.16
CA PRO A 96 2.85 -3.22 -10.93
C PRO A 96 3.92 -2.61 -11.86
N ILE A 97 5.19 -3.01 -11.71
CA ILE A 97 6.31 -2.61 -12.57
C ILE A 97 6.34 -3.42 -13.87
N ASP A 98 5.78 -4.64 -13.90
CA ASP A 98 5.98 -5.59 -15.01
C ASP A 98 4.69 -6.03 -15.73
N ALA A 99 3.49 -5.83 -15.17
CA ALA A 99 2.25 -6.19 -15.88
C ALA A 99 0.97 -5.58 -15.30
N THR A 100 -0.01 -5.45 -16.20
CA THR A 100 -1.44 -5.13 -16.02
C THR A 100 -1.98 -5.67 -14.69
N ALA A 101 -2.65 -4.82 -13.90
CA ALA A 101 -3.13 -5.16 -12.56
C ALA A 101 -3.84 -6.52 -12.52
N ALA A 102 -3.20 -7.52 -11.90
CA ALA A 102 -3.85 -8.79 -11.68
C ALA A 102 -4.72 -8.72 -10.42
N ALA A 103 -5.92 -9.28 -10.56
CA ALA A 103 -6.82 -9.53 -9.46
C ALA A 103 -6.14 -10.39 -8.39
N THR A 104 -6.18 -9.91 -7.15
CA THR A 104 -5.69 -10.58 -5.95
C THR A 104 -6.67 -11.69 -5.56
N THR A 105 -6.21 -12.93 -5.42
CA THR A 105 -7.03 -14.00 -4.80
C THR A 105 -6.88 -14.07 -3.29
N VAL A 106 -5.82 -13.43 -2.74
CA VAL A 106 -5.54 -13.39 -1.31
C VAL A 106 -4.92 -12.02 -0.95
N ALA A 107 -5.72 -11.12 -0.40
CA ALA A 107 -5.27 -9.84 0.13
C ALA A 107 -4.57 -9.99 1.50
N PRO A 108 -3.67 -9.07 1.88
CA PRO A 108 -3.04 -9.04 3.20
C PRO A 108 -4.08 -8.86 4.30
N GLU A 109 -3.81 -9.42 5.48
CA GLU A 109 -4.73 -9.37 6.62
C GLU A 109 -4.97 -7.92 7.08
N GLU A 110 -3.93 -7.09 7.07
CA GLU A 110 -4.01 -5.74 7.61
C GLU A 110 -2.95 -4.83 6.97
N ILE A 111 -3.33 -3.60 6.65
CA ILE A 111 -2.40 -2.53 6.27
C ILE A 111 -2.69 -1.30 7.12
N LEU A 112 -1.64 -0.78 7.74
CA LEU A 112 -1.64 0.51 8.43
C LEU A 112 -0.68 1.45 7.74
N VAL A 113 -1.22 2.55 7.22
CA VAL A 113 -0.43 3.65 6.67
C VAL A 113 -0.35 4.75 7.72
N PHE A 114 0.87 5.11 8.12
CA PHE A 114 1.14 6.22 9.02
C PHE A 114 1.48 7.46 8.20
N TYR A 115 0.69 8.52 8.36
CA TYR A 115 0.85 9.75 7.59
C TYR A 115 0.65 11.01 8.45
N GLN A 116 1.16 12.14 7.97
CA GLN A 116 0.89 13.46 8.52
C GLN A 116 0.03 14.25 7.52
N PRO A 117 -1.24 14.58 7.85
CA PRO A 117 -2.11 15.33 6.95
C PRO A 117 -1.64 16.78 6.79
N GLY A 118 -1.83 17.35 5.60
CA GLY A 118 -1.55 18.76 5.29
C GLY A 118 -0.06 19.11 5.19
N ARG A 119 0.84 18.11 5.25
CA ARG A 119 2.27 18.30 5.07
C ARG A 119 2.67 17.81 3.68
N THR A 120 2.93 18.76 2.79
CA THR A 120 3.69 18.56 1.55
C THR A 120 5.14 18.94 1.82
N ALA A 121 6.07 18.59 0.92
CA ALA A 121 7.50 18.85 1.08
C ALA A 121 7.84 20.30 1.48
#